data_AF-A0A9P6FC78-F1
#
_entry.id   AF-A0A9P6FC78-F1
#
_cell.length_a   1.000
_cell.length_b   1.000
_cell.length_c   1.000
_cell.angle_alpha   90.00
_cell.angle_beta   90.00
_cell.angle_gamma   90.00
#
_symmetry.space_group_name_H-M   'P 1'
#
loop_
_entity.id
_entity.type
_entity.pdbx_description
1 polymer ?
#
loop_
_entity_poly.entity_id
_entity_poly.type
_entity_poly.pdbx_seq_one_letter_code
_entity_poly.pdbx_strand_id
1 'polypeptide(L)'
;MPVKTTTLATEPALVQQHKLTLATNTGTDNKEQALSATILTYGATLTHLTSPDRWNQPQDVVLGFDHWQDYIAQAQPGALNPYFGSIIGPTASRIANATFQLESTHARNSSTTTTTATAASPSQEATHVLQVSNGLDCHHGGPKGFDKQHWTTVDINQEETSVTLEWVSPHGDYGYPGRLVSRVQYKLTSQGELAIEFSAQLQEGKEGAQDMTSMDLHSTIVSLTNHAYWNLDGVLNPSEDQAGQLQSLLVETQSTPEVTTNNDDDKVAVVKNPCTVKGHTLWLSTSTLVELGNKHPVPTGVLLDVTQTPELHIQKELLDFTGAETHPASKNKALGHGLDLIPGGCGYDHVFALDGTDATHTTPTPVSDVGIQAYWPRTPHVATLYSPRSGIRLDLSTSEPAIVLYAAGYLDKASLPRTKSNILDIPSNPLVISPAAATFMPTVAGGDEGKIRIEAEFDKFAGFCLEPIRFPDAIHHRDWAGMVTLHRDQVYRQRSVYKFSSE
;
A
#
# COMPACT_ATOMS: atom_id res chain seq x y z
N MET A 1 17.45 10.67 -17.77
CA MET A 1 16.31 9.80 -18.15
C MET A 1 15.38 9.71 -16.96
N PRO A 2 14.10 10.06 -17.11
CA PRO A 2 13.12 10.04 -16.01
C PRO A 2 12.91 8.64 -15.40
N VAL A 3 13.18 7.56 -16.16
CA VAL A 3 13.16 6.19 -15.65
C VAL A 3 14.53 5.54 -15.79
N LYS A 4 15.11 5.08 -14.68
CA LYS A 4 16.38 4.33 -14.64
C LYS A 4 16.14 2.91 -14.13
N THR A 5 16.62 1.92 -14.87
CA THR A 5 16.55 0.50 -14.50
C THR A 5 17.91 -0.01 -14.02
N THR A 6 17.91 -0.74 -12.91
CA THR A 6 19.08 -1.45 -12.37
C THR A 6 18.73 -2.93 -12.25
N THR A 7 19.59 -3.81 -12.76
CA THR A 7 19.46 -5.26 -12.51
C THR A 7 20.18 -5.62 -11.23
N LEU A 8 19.47 -6.22 -10.27
CA LEU A 8 19.96 -6.55 -8.93
C LEU A 8 20.39 -8.02 -8.81
N ALA A 9 19.70 -8.92 -9.52
CA ALA A 9 20.04 -10.34 -9.62
C ALA A 9 19.50 -10.93 -10.92
N THR A 10 20.16 -11.97 -11.43
CA THR A 10 19.73 -12.70 -12.64
C THR A 10 19.35 -14.15 -12.37
N GLU A 11 19.65 -14.67 -11.18
CA GLU A 11 19.40 -16.07 -10.76
C GLU A 11 18.92 -16.09 -9.29
N PRO A 12 17.98 -16.98 -8.90
CA PRO A 12 17.22 -17.91 -9.75
C PRO A 12 16.11 -17.24 -10.58
N ALA A 13 15.91 -15.94 -10.42
CA ALA A 13 14.99 -15.13 -11.21
C ALA A 13 15.54 -13.71 -11.38
N LEU A 14 15.16 -13.06 -12.48
CA LEU A 14 15.55 -11.68 -12.76
C LEU A 14 14.87 -10.73 -11.76
N VAL A 15 15.69 -10.05 -10.94
CA VAL A 15 15.24 -8.99 -10.04
C VAL A 15 15.78 -7.66 -10.56
N GLN A 16 14.88 -6.74 -10.85
CA GLN A 16 15.22 -5.39 -11.31
C GLN A 16 14.58 -4.36 -10.40
N GLN A 17 15.16 -3.17 -10.42
CA GLN A 17 14.65 -1.99 -9.75
C GLN A 17 14.54 -0.85 -10.76
N HIS A 18 13.39 -0.18 -10.77
CA HIS A 18 13.08 0.95 -11.63
C HIS A 18 12.93 2.19 -10.76
N LYS A 19 13.80 3.18 -10.94
CA LYS A 19 13.69 4.50 -10.31
C LYS A 19 13.06 5.48 -11.29
N LEU A 20 11.86 5.96 -10.95
CA LEU A 20 11.14 7.04 -11.63
C LEU A 20 11.51 8.35 -10.93
N THR A 21 11.76 9.41 -11.68
CA THR A 21 12.09 10.73 -11.13
C THR A 21 11.48 11.80 -12.02
N LEU A 22 10.69 12.68 -11.41
CA LEU A 22 10.06 13.79 -12.07
C LEU A 22 10.21 15.06 -11.22
N ALA A 23 10.78 16.09 -11.83
CA ALA A 23 10.88 17.41 -11.22
C ALA A 23 9.84 18.35 -11.84
N THR A 24 9.12 19.07 -11.00
CA THR A 24 8.04 19.98 -11.40
C THR A 24 8.32 21.38 -10.88
N ASN A 25 8.04 22.39 -11.69
CA ASN A 25 8.07 23.78 -11.25
C ASN A 25 6.68 24.14 -10.73
N THR A 26 6.55 24.36 -9.43
CA THR A 26 5.29 24.89 -8.87
C THR A 26 5.28 26.40 -9.13
N GLY A 27 4.41 26.82 -10.06
CA GLY A 27 4.38 28.16 -10.64
C GLY A 27 4.10 29.33 -9.67
N THR A 28 3.98 29.07 -8.37
CA THR A 28 3.80 30.10 -7.34
C THR A 28 5.11 30.71 -6.85
N ASP A 29 6.25 29.98 -6.88
CA ASP A 29 7.53 30.48 -6.33
C ASP A 29 8.80 30.07 -7.13
N ASN A 30 8.69 29.45 -8.32
CA ASN A 30 9.82 28.88 -9.07
C ASN A 30 10.66 27.86 -8.26
N LYS A 31 10.10 27.25 -7.22
CA LYS A 31 10.76 26.15 -6.50
C LYS A 31 10.50 24.84 -7.25
N GLU A 32 11.58 24.16 -7.60
CA GLU A 32 11.55 22.82 -8.19
C GLU A 32 11.20 21.81 -7.09
N GLN A 33 10.09 21.10 -7.26
CA GLN A 33 9.67 19.98 -6.43
C GLN A 33 9.99 18.69 -7.16
N ALA A 34 10.79 17.82 -6.55
CA ALA A 34 11.16 16.54 -7.13
C ALA A 34 10.42 15.40 -6.43
N LEU A 35 9.62 14.66 -7.19
CA LEU A 35 9.02 13.40 -6.76
C LEU A 35 9.85 12.25 -7.34
N SER A 36 10.16 11.23 -6.54
CA SER A 36 10.84 10.03 -7.04
C SER A 36 10.27 8.76 -6.42
N ALA A 37 10.02 7.75 -7.25
CA ALA A 37 9.50 6.45 -6.83
C ALA A 37 10.46 5.34 -7.26
N THR A 38 10.66 4.35 -6.41
CA THR A 38 11.47 3.18 -6.72
C THR A 38 10.62 1.92 -6.64
N ILE A 39 10.59 1.16 -7.74
CA ILE A 39 9.77 -0.04 -7.88
C ILE A 39 10.69 -1.25 -8.08
N LEU A 40 10.51 -2.27 -7.24
CA LEU A 40 11.17 -3.57 -7.34
C LEU A 40 10.29 -4.54 -8.13
N THR A 41 10.87 -5.37 -9.00
CA THR A 41 10.08 -6.34 -9.78
C THR A 41 9.56 -7.50 -8.93
N TYR A 42 10.23 -7.85 -7.82
CA TYR A 42 9.66 -8.77 -6.84
C TYR A 42 8.51 -8.08 -6.11
N GLY A 43 7.33 -8.72 -6.10
CA GLY A 43 6.10 -8.17 -5.53
C GLY A 43 5.54 -6.95 -6.26
N ALA A 44 6.15 -6.53 -7.38
CA ALA A 44 5.93 -5.22 -7.98
C ALA A 44 6.01 -4.07 -6.95
N THR A 45 6.91 -4.20 -5.98
CA THR A 45 6.89 -3.45 -4.72
C THR A 45 7.37 -2.00 -4.88
N LEU A 46 6.61 -1.05 -4.33
CA LEU A 46 7.06 0.33 -4.11
C LEU A 46 7.99 0.36 -2.89
N THR A 47 9.31 0.46 -3.13
CA THR A 47 10.31 0.39 -2.06
C THR A 47 10.69 1.76 -1.49
N HIS A 48 10.65 2.81 -2.32
CA HIS A 48 10.89 4.19 -1.89
C HIS A 48 9.94 5.14 -2.61
N LEU A 49 9.48 6.18 -1.91
CA LEU A 49 8.78 7.30 -2.49
C LEU A 49 9.23 8.58 -1.78
N THR A 50 9.92 9.44 -2.51
CA THR A 50 10.47 10.68 -1.97
C THR A 50 9.59 11.85 -2.38
N SER A 51 9.08 12.59 -1.39
CA SER A 51 8.33 13.84 -1.55
C SER A 51 9.04 14.98 -0.82
N PRO A 52 9.04 16.21 -1.35
CA PRO A 52 9.56 17.37 -0.63
C PRO A 52 8.66 17.71 0.57
N ASP A 53 9.27 18.09 1.68
CA ASP A 53 8.60 18.69 2.84
C ASP A 53 8.41 20.21 2.69
N ARG A 54 7.87 20.87 3.73
CA ARG A 54 7.65 22.34 3.76
C ARG A 54 8.93 23.16 3.59
N TRP A 55 10.11 22.57 3.79
CA TRP A 55 11.41 23.17 3.58
C TRP A 55 12.07 22.75 2.26
N ASN A 56 11.31 22.07 1.39
CA ASN A 56 11.76 21.49 0.14
C ASN A 56 12.85 20.42 0.31
N GLN A 57 12.96 19.80 1.49
CA GLN A 57 13.88 18.69 1.72
C GLN A 57 13.20 17.37 1.32
N PRO A 58 13.90 16.48 0.61
CA PRO A 58 13.35 15.20 0.18
C PRO A 58 13.15 14.26 1.37
N GLN A 59 11.92 13.82 1.59
CA GLN A 59 11.57 12.84 2.61
C GLN A 59 11.08 11.55 1.95
N ASP A 60 11.66 10.41 2.33
CA ASP A 60 11.12 9.10 1.94
C ASP A 60 9.92 8.76 2.83
N VAL A 61 8.73 8.75 2.24
CA VAL A 61 7.45 8.71 2.96
C VAL A 61 6.82 7.32 3.03
N VAL A 62 7.54 6.28 2.63
CA VAL A 62 7.08 4.89 2.72
C VAL A 62 8.04 4.03 3.56
N LEU A 63 7.50 3.12 4.37
CA LEU A 63 8.30 2.12 5.08
C LEU A 63 8.80 1.05 4.09
N GLY A 64 9.85 0.33 4.47
CA GLY A 64 10.43 -0.73 3.63
C GLY A 64 11.86 -1.09 4.02
N PHE A 65 12.62 -1.62 3.06
CA PHE A 65 14.00 -2.04 3.26
C PHE A 65 14.91 -1.41 2.20
N ASP A 66 16.18 -1.19 2.55
CA ASP A 66 17.19 -0.75 1.58
C ASP A 66 17.64 -1.89 0.64
N HIS A 67 17.52 -3.14 1.10
CA HIS A 67 17.98 -4.32 0.37
C HIS A 67 16.82 -5.17 -0.13
N TRP A 68 16.82 -5.48 -1.43
CA TRP A 68 15.77 -6.29 -2.05
C TRP A 68 15.65 -7.68 -1.43
N GLN A 69 16.75 -8.24 -0.89
CA GLN A 69 16.76 -9.54 -0.24
C GLN A 69 15.87 -9.57 1.01
N ASP A 70 15.71 -8.45 1.71
CA ASP A 70 14.83 -8.37 2.89
C ASP A 70 13.35 -8.46 2.49
N TYR A 71 12.98 -8.04 1.27
CA TYR A 71 11.65 -8.26 0.73
C TYR A 71 11.40 -9.75 0.40
N ILE A 72 12.42 -10.49 -0.03
CA ILE A 72 12.31 -11.92 -0.38
C ILE A 72 12.45 -12.83 0.85
N ALA A 73 13.16 -12.37 1.88
CA ALA A 73 13.53 -13.16 3.05
C ALA A 73 12.33 -13.82 3.77
N GLN A 74 11.10 -13.34 3.57
CA GLN A 74 9.85 -14.00 4.01
C GLN A 74 9.69 -15.47 3.57
N ALA A 75 10.39 -15.92 2.53
CA ALA A 75 10.42 -17.33 2.17
C ALA A 75 11.10 -18.20 3.25
N GLN A 76 11.75 -17.58 4.24
CA GLN A 76 12.44 -18.24 5.35
C GLN A 76 11.65 -18.08 6.68
N PRO A 77 11.62 -19.12 7.53
CA PRO A 77 11.00 -19.03 8.86
C PRO A 77 11.63 -17.92 9.71
N GLY A 78 10.81 -17.01 10.25
CA GLY A 78 11.24 -15.99 11.22
C GLY A 78 11.55 -14.59 10.64
N ALA A 79 11.54 -14.39 9.33
CA ALA A 79 11.63 -13.07 8.70
C ALA A 79 10.24 -12.52 8.37
N LEU A 80 9.88 -11.36 8.92
CA LEU A 80 8.54 -10.80 8.77
C LEU A 80 8.58 -9.51 7.95
N ASN A 81 8.58 -9.60 6.62
CA ASN A 81 8.08 -8.47 5.83
C ASN A 81 6.54 -8.57 5.88
N PRO A 82 5.80 -7.56 6.37
CA PRO A 82 4.35 -7.55 6.39
C PRO A 82 3.82 -6.86 5.13
N TYR A 83 4.26 -7.32 3.96
CA TYR A 83 3.81 -6.81 2.66
C TYR A 83 4.22 -5.36 2.33
N PHE A 84 5.30 -4.81 2.92
CA PHE A 84 5.70 -3.41 2.70
C PHE A 84 5.71 -3.01 1.23
N GLY A 85 4.78 -2.15 0.82
CA GLY A 85 4.72 -1.55 -0.51
C GLY A 85 4.39 -2.50 -1.66
N SER A 86 4.14 -3.78 -1.40
CA SER A 86 3.91 -4.81 -2.42
C SER A 86 2.52 -4.71 -3.04
N ILE A 87 2.37 -5.28 -4.24
CA ILE A 87 1.05 -5.57 -4.81
C ILE A 87 0.46 -6.82 -4.18
N ILE A 88 -0.78 -6.71 -3.75
CA ILE A 88 -1.55 -7.79 -3.17
C ILE A 88 -2.51 -8.35 -4.22
N GLY A 89 -2.59 -9.68 -4.32
CA GLY A 89 -3.51 -10.36 -5.22
C GLY A 89 -3.34 -11.89 -5.21
N PRO A 90 -4.21 -12.63 -5.91
CA PRO A 90 -5.27 -12.12 -6.77
C PRO A 90 -6.47 -11.50 -6.02
N THR A 91 -6.62 -11.79 -4.72
CA THR A 91 -7.60 -11.10 -3.84
C THR A 91 -6.92 -10.53 -2.61
N ALA A 92 -6.99 -9.22 -2.46
CA ALA A 92 -6.59 -8.52 -1.27
C ALA A 92 -7.57 -8.75 -0.10
N SER A 93 -7.04 -8.64 1.11
CA SER A 93 -7.73 -8.98 2.36
C SER A 93 -8.19 -10.45 2.43
N ARG A 94 -9.24 -10.75 3.21
CA ARG A 94 -9.64 -12.12 3.58
C ARG A 94 -10.71 -12.69 2.64
N ILE A 95 -10.60 -13.99 2.37
CA ILE A 95 -11.68 -14.87 1.91
C ILE A 95 -11.96 -15.89 3.01
N ALA A 96 -13.17 -15.84 3.55
CA ALA A 96 -13.61 -16.60 4.70
C ALA A 96 -13.45 -18.11 4.47
N ASN A 97 -12.88 -18.80 5.46
CA ASN A 97 -12.68 -20.25 5.43
C ASN A 97 -11.85 -20.76 4.23
N ALA A 98 -11.12 -19.87 3.55
CA ALA A 98 -10.33 -20.17 2.37
C ALA A 98 -11.13 -20.96 1.32
N THR A 99 -12.39 -20.62 1.09
CA THR A 99 -13.25 -21.28 0.10
C THR A 99 -14.20 -20.26 -0.51
N PHE A 100 -14.70 -20.53 -1.71
CA PHE A 100 -15.79 -19.76 -2.31
C PHE A 100 -16.49 -20.58 -3.39
N GLN A 101 -17.62 -20.09 -3.90
CA GLN A 101 -18.37 -20.70 -4.98
C GLN A 101 -18.35 -19.82 -6.23
N LEU A 102 -18.19 -20.42 -7.41
CA LEU A 102 -18.38 -19.77 -8.69
C LEU A 102 -19.21 -20.66 -9.61
N GLU A 103 -19.99 -20.05 -10.49
CA GLU A 103 -20.72 -20.79 -11.51
C GLU A 103 -19.76 -21.61 -12.39
N SER A 104 -19.97 -22.91 -12.46
CA SER A 104 -19.27 -23.78 -13.40
C SER A 104 -20.12 -24.01 -14.64
N THR A 105 -19.59 -23.65 -15.79
CA THR A 105 -20.14 -24.06 -17.08
C THR A 105 -19.57 -25.42 -17.48
N HIS A 106 -19.77 -26.47 -16.68
CA HIS A 106 -19.60 -27.83 -17.18
C HIS A 106 -20.73 -28.13 -18.17
N ALA A 107 -20.64 -27.62 -19.39
CA ALA A 107 -21.47 -28.10 -20.49
C ALA A 107 -21.10 -29.57 -20.73
N ARG A 108 -21.99 -30.50 -20.36
CA ARG A 108 -21.88 -31.93 -20.66
C ARG A 108 -21.84 -32.15 -22.18
N ASN A 109 -20.67 -32.02 -22.80
CA ASN A 109 -20.45 -32.55 -24.14
C ASN A 109 -20.02 -34.02 -24.06
N SER A 110 -20.97 -34.86 -23.63
CA SER A 110 -20.93 -36.31 -23.86
C SER A 110 -22.36 -36.82 -24.00
N SER A 111 -22.99 -36.55 -25.13
CA SER A 111 -23.97 -37.44 -25.76
C SER A 111 -24.48 -36.80 -27.05
N THR A 112 -24.00 -37.32 -28.18
CA THR A 112 -24.71 -37.27 -29.46
C THR A 112 -26.10 -37.91 -29.31
N THR A 113 -27.17 -37.12 -29.17
CA THR A 113 -28.46 -37.42 -29.82
C THR A 113 -29.34 -36.16 -29.89
N THR A 114 -29.90 -35.93 -31.07
CA THR A 114 -30.87 -34.91 -31.46
C THR A 114 -32.09 -34.81 -30.54
N THR A 115 -32.52 -33.57 -30.25
CA THR A 115 -33.90 -33.02 -30.24
C THR A 115 -34.23 -32.11 -29.05
N THR A 116 -34.90 -31.00 -29.38
CA THR A 116 -35.74 -30.12 -28.55
C THR A 116 -35.06 -29.27 -27.47
N ALA A 117 -35.00 -27.96 -27.76
CA ALA A 117 -34.79 -26.91 -26.78
C ALA A 117 -35.92 -26.90 -25.75
N THR A 118 -35.58 -27.20 -24.50
CA THR A 118 -36.39 -26.90 -23.31
C THR A 118 -35.48 -26.84 -22.08
N ALA A 119 -35.60 -25.75 -21.32
CA ALA A 119 -35.01 -25.44 -20.01
C ALA A 119 -33.48 -25.34 -19.93
N ALA A 120 -32.99 -24.13 -19.61
CA ALA A 120 -31.64 -23.95 -19.10
C ALA A 120 -31.47 -24.82 -17.85
N SER A 121 -30.52 -25.76 -17.86
CA SER A 121 -30.08 -26.47 -16.66
C SER A 121 -29.63 -25.43 -15.61
N PRO A 122 -29.88 -25.65 -14.31
CA PRO A 122 -29.33 -24.78 -13.28
C PRO A 122 -27.80 -24.75 -13.44
N SER A 123 -27.21 -23.56 -13.45
CA SER A 123 -25.77 -23.39 -13.31
C SER A 123 -25.35 -24.16 -12.05
N GLN A 124 -24.44 -25.13 -12.20
CA GLN A 124 -23.91 -25.85 -11.05
C GLN A 124 -22.73 -25.03 -10.54
N GLU A 125 -22.89 -24.42 -9.37
CA GLU A 125 -21.77 -23.74 -8.71
C GLU A 125 -20.72 -24.77 -8.28
N ALA A 126 -19.45 -24.50 -8.60
CA ALA A 126 -18.31 -25.27 -8.13
C ALA A 126 -17.71 -24.60 -6.89
N THR A 127 -17.43 -25.41 -5.87
CA THR A 127 -16.68 -24.97 -4.69
C THR A 127 -15.19 -24.96 -5.02
N HIS A 128 -14.54 -23.83 -4.83
CA HIS A 128 -13.10 -23.64 -4.95
C HIS A 128 -12.48 -23.53 -3.55
N VAL A 129 -11.48 -24.37 -3.26
CA VAL A 129 -10.73 -24.34 -1.99
C VAL A 129 -9.39 -23.65 -2.22
N LEU A 130 -9.19 -22.56 -1.50
CA LEU A 130 -7.97 -21.77 -1.45
C LEU A 130 -7.00 -22.30 -0.38
N GLN A 131 -5.74 -21.91 -0.46
CA GLN A 131 -4.77 -22.20 0.59
C GLN A 131 -4.92 -21.20 1.75
N VAL A 132 -5.08 -21.74 2.97
CA VAL A 132 -5.13 -20.96 4.20
C VAL A 132 -3.81 -20.23 4.45
N SER A 133 -3.88 -18.94 4.79
CA SER A 133 -2.70 -18.12 5.13
C SER A 133 -2.86 -17.30 6.41
N ASN A 134 -4.07 -17.18 6.97
CA ASN A 134 -4.30 -16.52 8.25
C ASN A 134 -5.48 -17.16 9.00
N GLY A 135 -5.22 -17.83 10.12
CA GLY A 135 -6.28 -18.52 10.87
C GLY A 135 -6.95 -19.60 10.03
N LEU A 136 -8.22 -19.41 9.68
CA LEU A 136 -8.99 -20.30 8.79
C LEU A 136 -9.13 -19.73 7.37
N ASP A 137 -8.66 -18.51 7.12
CA ASP A 137 -8.95 -17.75 5.91
C ASP A 137 -7.79 -17.79 4.91
N CYS A 138 -8.12 -17.54 3.64
CA CYS A 138 -7.12 -17.13 2.65
C CYS A 138 -7.00 -15.61 2.74
N HIS A 139 -5.85 -15.13 3.19
CA HIS A 139 -5.54 -13.72 3.33
C HIS A 139 -4.50 -13.29 2.29
N HIS A 140 -4.74 -12.16 1.63
CA HIS A 140 -3.83 -11.53 0.67
C HIS A 140 -3.37 -12.46 -0.46
N GLY A 141 -4.29 -13.27 -0.99
CA GLY A 141 -4.02 -14.20 -2.10
C GLY A 141 -3.34 -15.51 -1.70
N GLY A 142 -3.12 -15.74 -0.41
CA GLY A 142 -2.59 -17.00 0.13
C GLY A 142 -1.10 -16.95 0.49
N PRO A 143 -0.49 -18.11 0.79
CA PRO A 143 0.88 -18.18 1.30
C PRO A 143 1.94 -17.52 0.40
N LYS A 144 1.80 -17.63 -0.92
CA LYS A 144 2.59 -16.86 -1.90
C LYS A 144 1.70 -16.08 -2.87
N GLY A 145 0.97 -15.13 -2.33
CA GLY A 145 0.25 -14.12 -3.11
C GLY A 145 1.17 -13.30 -4.01
N PHE A 146 0.59 -12.33 -4.72
CA PHE A 146 1.29 -11.52 -5.72
C PHE A 146 2.48 -10.72 -5.16
N ASP A 147 2.51 -10.50 -3.85
CA ASP A 147 3.57 -9.83 -3.09
C ASP A 147 4.89 -10.61 -3.10
N LYS A 148 4.84 -11.92 -3.36
CA LYS A 148 5.99 -12.84 -3.37
C LYS A 148 6.32 -13.36 -4.76
N GLN A 149 5.82 -12.72 -5.80
CA GLN A 149 6.02 -13.15 -7.19
C GLN A 149 7.08 -12.29 -7.89
N HIS A 150 7.77 -12.88 -8.87
CA HIS A 150 8.70 -12.17 -9.73
C HIS A 150 7.94 -11.60 -10.93
N TRP A 151 7.51 -10.35 -10.83
CA TRP A 151 6.83 -9.67 -11.93
C TRP A 151 7.81 -9.37 -13.06
N THR A 152 7.33 -9.43 -14.30
CA THR A 152 8.11 -9.12 -15.49
C THR A 152 7.88 -7.67 -15.91
N THR A 153 8.93 -6.93 -16.19
CA THR A 153 8.81 -5.59 -16.78
C THR A 153 8.42 -5.70 -18.25
N VAL A 154 7.23 -5.20 -18.59
CA VAL A 154 6.66 -5.30 -19.95
C VAL A 154 6.65 -3.98 -20.70
N ASP A 155 6.77 -2.85 -20.00
CA ASP A 155 6.86 -1.52 -20.61
C ASP A 155 7.62 -0.53 -19.72
N ILE A 156 8.41 0.35 -20.34
CA ILE A 156 9.07 1.50 -19.70
C ILE A 156 8.86 2.70 -20.61
N ASN A 157 8.11 3.69 -20.15
CA ASN A 157 7.85 4.91 -20.89
C ASN A 157 8.62 6.08 -20.27
N GLN A 158 9.63 6.57 -21.00
CA GLN A 158 10.48 7.68 -20.56
C GLN A 158 9.77 9.05 -20.65
N GLU A 159 8.84 9.21 -21.59
CA GLU A 159 8.12 10.47 -21.81
C GLU A 159 7.04 10.66 -20.72
N GLU A 160 6.30 9.59 -20.42
CA GLU A 160 5.24 9.58 -19.41
C GLU A 160 5.76 9.30 -17.99
N THR A 161 7.07 9.04 -17.84
CA THR A 161 7.71 8.66 -16.57
C THR A 161 6.97 7.51 -15.87
N SER A 162 6.84 6.38 -16.58
CA SER A 162 6.11 5.21 -16.09
C SER A 162 6.82 3.88 -16.36
N VAL A 163 6.46 2.87 -15.57
CA VAL A 163 6.84 1.47 -15.75
C VAL A 163 5.62 0.58 -15.58
N THR A 164 5.48 -0.43 -16.44
CA THR A 164 4.41 -1.45 -16.33
C THR A 164 5.03 -2.82 -16.06
N LEU A 165 4.56 -3.46 -15.00
CA LEU A 165 4.95 -4.82 -14.59
C LEU A 165 3.78 -5.78 -14.82
N GLU A 166 4.08 -7.03 -15.18
CA GLU A 166 3.11 -8.10 -15.41
C GLU A 166 3.41 -9.35 -14.56
N TRP A 167 2.35 -9.92 -13.97
CA TRP A 167 2.37 -11.25 -13.39
C TRP A 167 1.28 -12.12 -14.01
N VAL A 168 1.64 -13.38 -14.24
CA VAL A 168 0.74 -14.38 -14.79
C VAL A 168 0.52 -15.46 -13.75
N SER A 169 -0.65 -15.46 -13.11
CA SER A 169 -1.05 -16.51 -12.19
C SER A 169 -1.65 -17.68 -12.98
N PRO A 170 -1.08 -18.90 -12.88
CA PRO A 170 -1.60 -20.06 -13.59
C PRO A 170 -2.98 -20.46 -13.06
N HIS A 171 -3.72 -21.23 -13.85
CA HIS A 171 -4.95 -21.85 -13.36
C HIS A 171 -4.64 -22.78 -12.17
N GLY A 172 -5.44 -22.66 -11.11
CA GLY A 172 -5.30 -23.45 -9.89
C GLY A 172 -4.23 -22.92 -8.93
N ASP A 173 -3.57 -21.80 -9.24
CA ASP A 173 -2.58 -21.16 -8.37
C ASP A 173 -3.22 -20.87 -7.01
N TYR A 174 -2.73 -21.48 -5.95
CA TYR A 174 -3.31 -21.43 -4.60
C TYR A 174 -4.82 -21.73 -4.51
N GLY A 175 -5.39 -22.43 -5.49
CA GLY A 175 -6.82 -22.75 -5.57
C GLY A 175 -7.65 -21.79 -6.42
N TYR A 176 -7.06 -20.69 -6.92
CA TYR A 176 -7.77 -19.73 -7.77
C TYR A 176 -7.97 -20.30 -9.18
N PRO A 177 -9.20 -20.26 -9.71
CA PRO A 177 -9.50 -20.77 -11.04
C PRO A 177 -9.07 -19.78 -12.13
N GLY A 178 -8.72 -20.31 -13.30
CA GLY A 178 -8.42 -19.52 -14.49
C GLY A 178 -6.99 -18.95 -14.50
N ARG A 179 -6.44 -18.78 -15.69
CA ARG A 179 -5.09 -18.23 -15.88
C ARG A 179 -5.17 -16.71 -15.97
N LEU A 180 -4.88 -16.03 -14.87
CA LEU A 180 -5.03 -14.58 -14.72
C LEU A 180 -3.75 -13.83 -15.14
N VAL A 181 -3.87 -12.95 -16.12
CA VAL A 181 -2.80 -12.00 -16.50
C VAL A 181 -3.10 -10.67 -15.83
N SER A 182 -2.24 -10.27 -14.91
CA SER A 182 -2.38 -9.04 -14.13
C SER A 182 -1.24 -8.09 -14.45
N ARG A 183 -1.54 -6.81 -14.60
CA ARG A 183 -0.58 -5.73 -14.83
C ARG A 183 -0.77 -4.62 -13.83
N VAL A 184 0.34 -4.02 -13.41
CA VAL A 184 0.37 -2.77 -12.64
C VAL A 184 1.27 -1.76 -13.35
N GLN A 185 0.76 -0.55 -13.54
CA GLN A 185 1.55 0.59 -13.99
C GLN A 185 1.77 1.56 -12.83
N TYR A 186 3.03 1.96 -12.65
CA TYR A 186 3.41 3.08 -11.79
C TYR A 186 3.79 4.27 -12.67
N LYS A 187 3.23 5.44 -12.39
CA LYS A 187 3.46 6.67 -13.16
C LYS A 187 3.62 7.88 -12.24
N LEU A 188 4.62 8.71 -12.49
CA LEU A 188 4.73 10.04 -11.88
C LEU A 188 4.16 11.10 -12.82
N THR A 189 3.34 12.02 -12.30
CA THR A 189 2.73 13.10 -13.10
C THR A 189 3.28 14.47 -12.72
N SER A 190 3.21 15.42 -13.65
CA SER A 190 3.67 16.79 -13.42
C SER A 190 2.83 17.55 -12.37
N GLN A 191 1.77 16.95 -11.85
CA GLN A 191 0.93 17.51 -10.79
C GLN A 191 1.37 17.08 -9.38
N GLY A 192 2.53 16.43 -9.26
CA GLY A 192 3.04 15.91 -7.98
C GLY A 192 2.36 14.60 -7.56
N GLU A 193 1.96 13.78 -8.53
CA GLU A 193 1.17 12.57 -8.26
C GLU A 193 1.96 11.31 -8.57
N LEU A 194 1.77 10.29 -7.72
CA LEU A 194 2.01 8.89 -8.06
C LEU A 194 0.66 8.26 -8.44
N ALA A 195 0.51 7.83 -9.68
CA ALA A 195 -0.62 7.01 -10.12
C ALA A 195 -0.22 5.53 -10.14
N ILE A 196 -1.08 4.68 -9.56
CA ILE A 196 -1.00 3.22 -9.61
C ILE A 196 -2.25 2.72 -10.33
N GLU A 197 -2.04 2.05 -11.45
CA GLU A 197 -3.12 1.56 -12.31
C GLU A 197 -3.01 0.05 -12.50
N PHE A 198 -4.09 -0.66 -12.20
CA PHE A 198 -4.16 -2.10 -12.40
C PHE A 198 -5.01 -2.45 -13.60
N SER A 199 -4.63 -3.54 -14.29
CA SER A 199 -5.53 -4.25 -15.17
C SER A 199 -5.36 -5.76 -15.01
N ALA A 200 -6.43 -6.53 -15.11
CA ALA A 200 -6.34 -7.98 -15.10
C ALA A 200 -7.39 -8.62 -16.02
N GLN A 201 -7.03 -9.72 -16.66
CA GLN A 201 -7.91 -10.47 -17.55
C GLN A 201 -7.54 -11.95 -17.57
N LEU A 202 -8.52 -12.81 -17.78
CA LEU A 202 -8.26 -14.22 -18.03
C LEU A 202 -7.66 -14.40 -19.42
N GLN A 203 -6.55 -15.14 -19.52
CA GLN A 203 -5.96 -15.49 -20.80
C GLN A 203 -6.57 -16.79 -21.34
N GLU A 204 -6.96 -16.79 -22.62
CA GLU A 204 -7.43 -17.99 -23.32
C GLU A 204 -6.33 -19.06 -23.42
N GLY A 205 -6.73 -20.33 -23.35
CA GLY A 205 -5.86 -21.44 -23.75
C GLY A 205 -5.47 -21.27 -25.23
N LYS A 206 -4.20 -21.54 -25.58
CA LYS A 206 -3.78 -21.53 -26.99
C LYS A 206 -4.53 -22.61 -27.76
N GLU A 207 -5.07 -22.28 -28.93
CA GLU A 207 -5.55 -23.28 -29.90
C GLU A 207 -4.45 -24.35 -30.11
N GLY A 208 -4.79 -25.62 -29.88
CA GLY A 208 -3.88 -26.76 -30.06
C GLY A 208 -3.23 -27.32 -28.79
N ALA A 209 -3.51 -26.80 -27.60
CA ALA A 209 -3.15 -27.49 -26.36
C ALA A 209 -3.95 -28.81 -26.27
N GLN A 210 -3.26 -29.96 -26.28
CA GLN A 210 -3.90 -31.29 -26.29
C GLN A 210 -4.58 -31.69 -24.98
N ASP A 211 -4.51 -30.84 -23.95
CA ASP A 211 -5.21 -31.03 -22.68
C ASP A 211 -6.16 -29.85 -22.43
N MET A 212 -7.23 -29.81 -23.22
CA MET A 212 -8.32 -28.83 -23.12
C MET A 212 -9.43 -29.29 -22.15
N THR A 213 -9.25 -30.43 -21.48
CA THR A 213 -10.28 -31.04 -20.63
C THR A 213 -10.39 -30.48 -19.21
N SER A 214 -9.61 -29.45 -18.84
CA SER A 214 -9.66 -28.86 -17.49
C SER A 214 -9.64 -27.33 -17.38
N MET A 215 -9.69 -26.56 -18.49
CA MET A 215 -9.58 -25.08 -18.43
C MET A 215 -10.90 -24.31 -18.67
N ASP A 216 -12.06 -24.93 -18.47
CA ASP A 216 -13.35 -24.22 -18.49
C ASP A 216 -13.66 -23.58 -17.14
N LEU A 217 -12.93 -22.52 -16.81
CA LEU A 217 -13.33 -21.58 -15.76
C LEU A 217 -13.50 -20.21 -16.41
N HIS A 218 -14.74 -19.95 -16.82
CA HIS A 218 -15.19 -18.71 -17.45
C HIS A 218 -15.07 -17.49 -16.53
N SER A 219 -14.72 -17.70 -15.26
CA SER A 219 -14.52 -16.64 -14.30
C SER A 219 -13.47 -16.98 -13.23
N THR A 220 -13.01 -15.93 -12.55
CA THR A 220 -12.20 -16.00 -11.33
C THR A 220 -12.63 -14.87 -10.38
N ILE A 221 -12.01 -14.78 -9.20
CA ILE A 221 -12.19 -13.62 -8.31
C ILE A 221 -10.93 -12.76 -8.29
N VAL A 222 -11.11 -11.44 -8.32
CA VAL A 222 -10.01 -10.46 -8.34
C VAL A 222 -10.33 -9.21 -7.51
N SER A 223 -9.37 -8.81 -6.70
CA SER A 223 -9.33 -7.56 -5.94
C SER A 223 -7.86 -7.25 -5.66
N LEU A 224 -7.32 -6.23 -6.31
CA LEU A 224 -5.91 -5.86 -6.19
C LEU A 224 -5.75 -4.63 -5.30
N THR A 225 -4.60 -4.49 -4.67
CA THR A 225 -4.23 -3.23 -3.99
C THR A 225 -2.72 -3.10 -3.87
N ASN A 226 -2.24 -1.92 -3.49
CA ASN A 226 -0.87 -1.67 -3.10
C ASN A 226 -0.81 -1.48 -1.57
N HIS A 227 0.08 -2.21 -0.91
CA HIS A 227 0.17 -2.24 0.55
C HIS A 227 1.29 -1.32 1.08
N ALA A 228 1.38 -0.10 0.54
CA ALA A 228 2.31 0.91 1.02
C ALA A 228 1.96 1.35 2.44
N TYR A 229 2.97 1.35 3.30
CA TYR A 229 2.89 1.92 4.64
C TYR A 229 3.44 3.34 4.58
N TRP A 230 2.57 4.32 4.73
CA TRP A 230 2.87 5.74 4.70
C TRP A 230 3.39 6.24 6.05
N ASN A 231 4.41 7.10 5.99
CA ASN A 231 4.88 7.92 7.09
C ASN A 231 5.36 9.25 6.50
N LEU A 232 4.48 10.26 6.51
CA LEU A 232 4.76 11.58 5.91
C LEU A 232 5.76 12.40 6.69
N ASP A 233 6.01 12.00 7.92
CA ASP A 233 7.08 12.50 8.74
C ASP A 233 8.45 12.26 8.08
N GLY A 234 8.57 11.22 7.24
CA GLY A 234 9.82 10.80 6.60
C GLY A 234 10.51 9.73 7.46
N VAL A 235 10.70 8.54 6.90
CA VAL A 235 11.19 7.35 7.64
C VAL A 235 12.60 7.53 8.20
N LEU A 236 13.42 8.37 7.57
CA LEU A 236 14.78 8.69 7.98
C LEU A 236 14.91 10.13 8.53
N ASN A 237 13.78 10.80 8.76
CA ASN A 237 13.74 12.14 9.33
C ASN A 237 13.56 12.03 10.85
N PRO A 238 14.62 12.25 11.65
CA PRO A 238 14.54 12.00 13.09
C PRO A 238 13.54 12.91 13.79
N SER A 239 12.83 12.35 14.77
CA SER A 239 11.73 13.02 15.48
C SER A 239 12.11 14.36 16.13
N GLU A 240 13.39 14.52 16.49
CA GLU A 240 13.91 15.70 17.18
C GLU A 240 14.35 16.82 16.22
N ASP A 241 14.17 16.65 14.91
CA ASP A 241 14.60 17.61 13.91
C ASP A 241 13.44 18.35 13.23
N GLN A 242 12.88 19.36 13.90
CA GLN A 242 11.86 20.24 13.32
C GLN A 242 12.41 21.37 12.41
N ALA A 243 13.73 21.48 12.17
CA ALA A 243 14.30 22.65 11.44
C ALA A 243 15.77 22.52 10.93
N GLY A 244 16.38 21.34 10.91
CA GLY A 244 17.84 21.11 10.84
C GLY A 244 18.54 20.95 12.21
N GLN A 245 17.80 20.65 13.28
CA GLN A 245 18.25 20.52 14.68
C GLN A 245 18.99 19.22 15.04
N LEU A 246 19.18 18.26 14.12
CA LEU A 246 20.22 17.25 14.33
C LEU A 246 21.58 17.89 14.64
N GLN A 247 21.85 19.08 14.08
CA GLN A 247 23.05 19.87 14.41
C GLN A 247 23.06 20.41 15.85
N SER A 248 21.90 20.61 16.50
CA SER A 248 21.82 21.08 17.90
C SER A 248 21.78 19.95 18.94
N LEU A 249 21.23 18.78 18.63
CA LEU A 249 21.24 17.61 19.53
C LEU A 249 22.64 17.04 19.77
N LEU A 250 23.53 17.22 18.79
CA LEU A 250 24.96 16.95 18.91
C LEU A 250 25.66 17.85 19.94
N VAL A 251 25.04 18.95 20.36
CA VAL A 251 25.59 19.89 21.37
C VAL A 251 25.16 19.52 22.79
N GLU A 252 23.96 18.96 22.99
CA GLU A 252 23.39 18.72 24.33
C GLU A 252 23.56 17.29 24.86
N THR A 253 23.78 16.28 24.01
CA THR A 253 23.91 14.88 24.45
C THR A 253 25.32 14.53 24.99
N GLN A 254 25.69 15.14 26.11
CA GLN A 254 26.68 14.57 27.06
C GLN A 254 26.03 13.63 28.09
N SER A 255 25.08 12.82 27.65
CA SER A 255 24.85 11.50 28.24
C SER A 255 25.21 10.49 27.15
N THR A 256 26.34 9.82 27.35
CA THR A 256 26.96 8.85 26.44
C THR A 256 25.93 8.08 25.61
N PRO A 257 25.82 8.30 24.28
CA PRO A 257 25.19 7.31 23.42
C PRO A 257 25.95 6.00 23.60
N GLU A 258 25.26 4.86 23.59
CA GLU A 258 25.93 3.55 23.48
C GLU A 258 26.63 3.48 22.12
N VAL A 259 27.84 4.01 22.05
CA VAL A 259 28.74 3.90 20.90
C VAL A 259 29.22 2.45 20.87
N THR A 260 28.54 1.60 20.12
CA THR A 260 29.05 0.28 19.78
C THR A 260 30.08 0.45 18.66
N THR A 261 31.35 0.43 19.03
CA THR A 261 32.46 0.48 18.05
C THR A 261 32.64 -0.91 17.45
N ASN A 262 32.38 -1.05 16.15
CA ASN A 262 32.83 -2.21 15.38
C ASN A 262 33.96 -1.74 14.47
N ASN A 263 35.18 -2.12 14.84
CA ASN A 263 36.41 -2.23 14.05
C ASN A 263 36.65 -1.26 12.87
N ASP A 264 37.64 -0.38 13.05
CA ASP A 264 38.63 0.15 12.10
C ASP A 264 38.26 0.71 10.71
N ASP A 265 36.99 0.81 10.30
CA ASP A 265 36.58 1.59 9.12
C ASP A 265 35.53 2.65 9.51
N ASP A 266 35.95 3.92 9.59
CA ASP A 266 35.19 5.14 9.94
C ASP A 266 34.35 5.08 11.24
N LYS A 267 34.61 5.99 12.18
CA LYS A 267 33.81 6.17 13.41
C LYS A 267 32.41 6.72 13.07
N VAL A 268 31.50 5.88 12.61
CA VAL A 268 30.11 6.27 12.30
C VAL A 268 29.24 6.10 13.53
N ALA A 269 28.70 7.19 14.10
CA ALA A 269 27.73 7.10 15.19
C ALA A 269 26.37 6.62 14.64
N VAL A 270 25.70 5.68 15.31
CA VAL A 270 24.39 5.18 14.89
C VAL A 270 23.28 5.84 15.71
N VAL A 271 22.32 6.45 15.03
CA VAL A 271 21.10 7.04 15.61
C VAL A 271 19.90 6.20 15.21
N LYS A 272 19.18 5.67 16.19
CA LYS A 272 17.92 4.97 15.99
C LYS A 272 16.78 5.99 15.89
N ASN A 273 16.02 5.94 14.81
CA ASN A 273 14.86 6.82 14.60
C ASN A 273 13.55 6.04 14.85
N PRO A 274 12.92 6.14 16.03
CA PRO A 274 11.62 5.53 16.26
C PRO A 274 10.54 6.20 15.42
N CYS A 275 10.06 5.51 14.39
CA CYS A 275 9.01 6.03 13.54
C CYS A 275 7.65 5.96 14.24
N THR A 276 6.81 6.97 14.04
CA THR A 276 5.41 6.95 14.49
C THR A 276 4.51 7.78 13.59
N VAL A 277 3.22 7.43 13.50
CA VAL A 277 2.19 8.21 12.80
C VAL A 277 1.16 8.86 13.72
N LYS A 278 1.36 8.80 15.04
CA LYS A 278 0.40 9.36 16.02
C LYS A 278 0.09 10.85 15.79
N GLY A 279 1.07 11.63 15.36
CA GLY A 279 0.92 13.05 15.09
C GLY A 279 0.26 13.40 13.75
N HIS A 280 0.05 12.41 12.86
CA HIS A 280 -0.58 12.66 11.57
C HIS A 280 -2.07 12.94 11.73
N THR A 281 -2.62 13.74 10.83
CA THR A 281 -4.07 13.98 10.74
C THR A 281 -4.65 13.31 9.51
N LEU A 282 -5.91 12.87 9.63
CA LEU A 282 -6.65 12.21 8.56
C LEU A 282 -8.03 12.84 8.40
N TRP A 283 -8.41 13.00 7.14
CA TRP A 283 -9.78 13.21 6.70
C TRP A 283 -10.19 12.07 5.76
N LEU A 284 -11.44 11.62 5.86
CA LEU A 284 -12.04 10.66 4.94
C LEU A 284 -13.37 11.23 4.42
N SER A 285 -13.70 10.91 3.18
CA SER A 285 -14.97 11.30 2.55
C SER A 285 -16.17 10.51 3.06
N THR A 286 -15.98 9.52 3.94
CA THR A 286 -17.03 8.59 4.40
C THR A 286 -16.90 8.31 5.89
N SER A 287 -18.05 8.13 6.54
CA SER A 287 -18.20 7.63 7.91
C SER A 287 -18.70 6.19 7.93
N THR A 288 -18.85 5.57 6.77
CA THR A 288 -19.42 4.23 6.63
C THR A 288 -18.34 3.18 6.72
N LEU A 289 -18.50 2.25 7.65
CA LEU A 289 -17.65 1.08 7.83
C LEU A 289 -18.32 -0.16 7.26
N VAL A 290 -17.52 -1.09 6.75
CA VAL A 290 -17.95 -2.48 6.59
C VAL A 290 -17.87 -3.15 7.96
N GLU A 291 -18.99 -3.66 8.48
CA GLU A 291 -19.03 -4.38 9.74
C GLU A 291 -18.24 -5.69 9.61
N LEU A 292 -17.36 -5.95 10.58
CA LEU A 292 -16.60 -7.20 10.69
C LEU A 292 -17.16 -8.08 11.82
N GLY A 293 -17.10 -9.39 11.62
CA GLY A 293 -17.50 -10.38 12.62
C GLY A 293 -16.71 -10.28 13.92
N ASN A 294 -17.38 -10.59 15.04
CA ASN A 294 -16.73 -10.62 16.35
C ASN A 294 -15.80 -11.85 16.43
N LYS A 295 -14.52 -11.65 16.78
CA LYS A 295 -13.42 -12.65 16.85
C LYS A 295 -12.92 -13.21 15.52
N HIS A 296 -13.70 -13.12 14.45
CA HIS A 296 -13.32 -13.52 13.10
C HIS A 296 -13.50 -12.30 12.18
N PRO A 297 -12.42 -11.59 11.81
CA PRO A 297 -12.47 -10.29 11.14
C PRO A 297 -12.81 -10.40 9.64
N VAL A 298 -13.93 -11.06 9.35
CA VAL A 298 -14.54 -11.19 8.03
C VAL A 298 -15.81 -10.34 8.00
N PRO A 299 -16.11 -9.64 6.89
CA PRO A 299 -17.34 -8.86 6.77
C PRO A 299 -18.62 -9.63 7.08
N THR A 300 -19.58 -8.96 7.72
CA THR A 300 -20.91 -9.54 8.02
C THR A 300 -21.91 -9.34 6.87
N GLY A 301 -21.59 -8.47 5.91
CA GLY A 301 -22.52 -7.98 4.89
C GLY A 301 -23.18 -6.65 5.24
N VAL A 302 -22.95 -6.12 6.45
CA VAL A 302 -23.59 -4.90 6.93
C VAL A 302 -22.67 -3.70 6.77
N LEU A 303 -23.24 -2.57 6.33
CA LEU A 303 -22.58 -1.27 6.33
C LEU A 303 -23.08 -0.44 7.52
N LEU A 304 -22.15 0.14 8.28
CA LEU A 304 -22.43 0.91 9.49
C LEU A 304 -21.98 2.36 9.31
N ASP A 305 -22.92 3.30 9.27
CA ASP A 305 -22.59 4.72 9.38
C ASP A 305 -22.39 5.08 10.86
N VAL A 306 -21.14 5.33 11.26
CA VAL A 306 -20.81 5.63 12.67
C VAL A 306 -21.38 6.96 13.14
N THR A 307 -21.77 7.86 12.24
CA THR A 307 -22.34 9.16 12.61
C THR A 307 -23.82 9.08 12.95
N GLN A 308 -24.52 8.10 12.34
CA GLN A 308 -25.98 7.91 12.41
C GLN A 308 -26.41 6.77 13.34
N THR A 309 -25.50 5.89 13.75
CA THR A 309 -25.81 4.73 14.62
C THR A 309 -25.60 5.07 16.10
N PRO A 310 -26.67 5.25 16.92
CA PRO A 310 -26.53 5.74 18.29
C PRO A 310 -25.68 4.84 19.21
N GLU A 311 -25.74 3.52 18.99
CA GLU A 311 -25.02 2.53 19.78
C GLU A 311 -23.49 2.59 19.55
N LEU A 312 -23.06 3.20 18.44
CA LEU A 312 -21.66 3.29 18.01
C LEU A 312 -20.95 4.57 18.46
N HIS A 313 -21.36 5.17 19.58
CA HIS A 313 -20.78 6.44 20.07
C HIS A 313 -19.25 6.41 20.27
N ILE A 314 -18.68 5.29 20.74
CA ILE A 314 -17.22 5.12 20.85
C ILE A 314 -16.59 5.06 19.47
N GLN A 315 -17.15 4.25 18.56
CA GLN A 315 -16.68 4.15 17.19
C GLN A 315 -16.78 5.48 16.46
N LYS A 316 -17.83 6.27 16.69
CA LYS A 316 -17.96 7.63 16.17
C LYS A 316 -16.77 8.48 16.65
N GLU A 317 -16.50 8.50 17.95
CA GLU A 317 -15.38 9.25 18.51
C GLU A 317 -14.02 8.84 17.91
N LEU A 318 -13.80 7.55 17.65
CA LEU A 318 -12.49 7.03 17.24
C LEU A 318 -12.31 6.89 15.71
N LEU A 319 -13.38 6.60 14.96
CA LEU A 319 -13.38 6.21 13.54
C LEU A 319 -14.13 7.20 12.62
N ASP A 320 -14.81 8.22 13.14
CA ASP A 320 -15.34 9.30 12.30
C ASP A 320 -14.22 10.28 11.91
N PHE A 321 -13.90 10.34 10.61
CA PHE A 321 -12.93 11.26 10.02
C PHE A 321 -13.59 12.26 9.05
N THR A 322 -14.93 12.36 9.05
CA THR A 322 -15.73 13.09 8.05
C THR A 322 -15.98 14.56 8.36
N GLY A 323 -15.29 15.13 9.35
CA GLY A 323 -15.34 16.58 9.59
C GLY A 323 -15.06 17.37 8.30
N ALA A 324 -15.43 18.65 8.24
CA ALA A 324 -15.14 19.46 7.06
C ALA A 324 -13.66 19.33 6.67
N GLU A 325 -13.38 18.95 5.42
CA GLU A 325 -12.00 18.92 4.94
C GLU A 325 -11.42 20.33 5.10
N THR A 326 -10.42 20.47 5.96
CA THR A 326 -9.93 21.78 6.36
C THR A 326 -8.69 22.18 5.58
N HIS A 327 -8.54 23.49 5.37
CA HIS A 327 -7.26 24.11 5.05
C HIS A 327 -6.89 25.08 6.18
N PRO A 328 -5.73 24.93 6.85
CA PRO A 328 -4.71 23.89 6.63
C PRO A 328 -5.17 22.50 7.12
N ALA A 329 -4.65 21.43 6.50
CA ALA A 329 -4.98 20.03 6.82
C ALA A 329 -4.58 19.63 8.25
N SER A 330 -3.77 20.45 8.93
CA SER A 330 -3.43 20.32 10.35
C SER A 330 -4.62 20.35 11.30
N LYS A 331 -5.79 20.84 10.85
CA LYS A 331 -7.02 20.85 11.64
C LYS A 331 -7.88 19.60 11.47
N ASN A 332 -7.51 18.69 10.56
CA ASN A 332 -8.15 17.38 10.44
C ASN A 332 -7.89 16.54 11.71
N LYS A 333 -8.64 15.45 11.88
CA LYS A 333 -8.57 14.63 13.10
C LYS A 333 -7.23 13.91 13.21
N ALA A 334 -6.57 14.05 14.36
CA ALA A 334 -5.32 13.34 14.63
C ALA A 334 -5.56 11.83 14.81
N LEU A 335 -4.63 11.01 14.28
CA LEU A 335 -4.70 9.55 14.38
C LEU A 335 -4.41 9.06 15.80
N GLY A 336 -3.51 9.72 16.54
CA GLY A 336 -2.99 9.26 17.82
C GLY A 336 -4.07 8.86 18.84
N HIS A 337 -5.19 9.59 18.88
CA HIS A 337 -6.27 9.32 19.82
C HIS A 337 -6.92 7.95 19.59
N GLY A 338 -7.19 7.56 18.33
CA GLY A 338 -7.78 6.24 18.05
C GLY A 338 -6.78 5.10 18.10
N LEU A 339 -5.50 5.35 17.80
CA LEU A 339 -4.46 4.31 17.85
C LEU A 339 -4.35 3.62 19.21
N ASP A 340 -4.44 4.39 20.29
CA ASP A 340 -4.29 3.87 21.65
C ASP A 340 -5.61 3.35 22.25
N LEU A 341 -6.76 3.81 21.75
CA LEU A 341 -8.07 3.57 22.37
C LEU A 341 -8.95 2.56 21.63
N ILE A 342 -8.65 2.22 20.38
CA ILE A 342 -9.39 1.18 19.66
C ILE A 342 -9.22 -0.17 20.40
N PRO A 343 -10.33 -0.86 20.73
CA PRO A 343 -10.28 -2.16 21.38
C PRO A 343 -9.42 -3.19 20.62
N GLY A 344 -8.74 -4.06 21.37
CA GLY A 344 -7.79 -5.03 20.81
C GLY A 344 -6.37 -4.47 20.71
N GLY A 345 -6.18 -3.16 20.91
CA GLY A 345 -4.87 -2.56 21.10
C GLY A 345 -3.97 -2.66 19.87
N CYS A 346 -4.52 -2.79 18.68
CA CYS A 346 -3.78 -2.79 17.40
C CYS A 346 -4.06 -1.53 16.57
N GLY A 347 -4.76 -0.54 17.12
CA GLY A 347 -5.15 0.67 16.41
C GLY A 347 -6.13 0.40 15.27
N TYR A 348 -6.01 1.14 14.17
CA TYR A 348 -6.90 0.99 13.01
C TYR A 348 -6.57 -0.27 12.22
N ASP A 349 -7.58 -1.08 11.93
CA ASP A 349 -7.60 -2.15 10.92
C ASP A 349 -9.05 -2.31 10.41
N HIS A 350 -9.55 -1.28 9.72
CA HIS A 350 -10.97 -1.15 9.36
C HIS A 350 -11.15 -0.89 7.88
N VAL A 351 -12.26 -1.37 7.31
CA VAL A 351 -12.66 -1.12 5.94
C VAL A 351 -13.69 0.01 5.92
N PHE A 352 -13.38 1.09 5.23
CA PHE A 352 -14.30 2.20 5.00
C PHE A 352 -14.94 2.06 3.63
N ALA A 353 -16.26 2.04 3.57
CA ALA A 353 -17.02 1.98 2.34
C ALA A 353 -17.18 3.38 1.73
N LEU A 354 -16.76 3.54 0.48
CA LEU A 354 -16.85 4.77 -0.29
C LEU A 354 -18.14 4.78 -1.11
N ASP A 355 -18.73 5.96 -1.33
CA ASP A 355 -19.91 6.10 -2.18
C ASP A 355 -19.61 5.67 -3.62
N GLY A 356 -20.51 4.88 -4.22
CA GLY A 356 -20.24 4.19 -5.50
C GLY A 356 -20.10 5.12 -6.71
N THR A 357 -19.22 4.70 -7.60
CA THR A 357 -18.78 5.41 -8.81
C THR A 357 -19.60 5.00 -10.03
N ASP A 358 -20.48 5.87 -10.52
CA ASP A 358 -20.97 5.74 -11.91
C ASP A 358 -20.89 7.06 -12.66
N ALA A 359 -20.38 6.98 -13.87
CA ALA A 359 -20.03 8.12 -14.73
C ALA A 359 -21.24 8.73 -15.44
N THR A 360 -22.43 8.11 -15.36
CA THR A 360 -23.61 8.53 -16.12
C THR A 360 -24.79 9.01 -15.28
N HIS A 361 -24.70 8.98 -13.95
CA HIS A 361 -25.80 9.36 -13.07
C HIS A 361 -25.41 10.50 -12.12
N THR A 362 -26.29 11.51 -12.02
CA THR A 362 -26.24 12.58 -11.01
C THR A 362 -26.58 12.08 -9.60
N THR A 363 -26.79 10.78 -9.45
CA THR A 363 -27.13 10.07 -8.21
C THR A 363 -26.02 9.05 -7.95
N PRO A 364 -25.46 8.96 -6.73
CA PRO A 364 -24.48 7.93 -6.39
C PRO A 364 -25.03 6.54 -6.72
N THR A 365 -24.24 5.71 -7.40
CA THR A 365 -24.61 4.32 -7.65
C THR A 365 -24.38 3.53 -6.37
N PRO A 366 -25.34 2.71 -5.92
CA PRO A 366 -25.12 1.84 -4.77
C PRO A 366 -23.87 0.99 -4.98
N VAL A 367 -23.05 0.82 -3.96
CA VAL A 367 -21.79 0.04 -4.04
C VAL A 367 -22.03 -1.42 -4.49
N SER A 368 -23.25 -1.92 -4.33
CA SER A 368 -23.70 -3.23 -4.83
C SER A 368 -23.64 -3.38 -6.35
N ASP A 369 -23.63 -2.28 -7.09
CA ASP A 369 -23.73 -2.28 -8.55
C ASP A 369 -22.37 -2.03 -9.23
N VAL A 370 -21.28 -1.90 -8.46
CA VAL A 370 -19.92 -1.80 -8.98
C VAL A 370 -19.48 -3.17 -9.49
N GLY A 371 -19.81 -3.51 -10.73
CA GLY A 371 -19.30 -4.70 -11.41
C GLY A 371 -17.82 -4.57 -11.81
N ILE A 372 -17.28 -5.59 -12.49
CA ILE A 372 -16.00 -5.47 -13.19
C ILE A 372 -16.09 -4.43 -14.30
N GLN A 373 -15.39 -3.31 -14.13
CA GLN A 373 -15.40 -2.24 -15.11
C GLN A 373 -14.34 -2.45 -16.19
N ALA A 374 -14.77 -2.48 -17.46
CA ALA A 374 -13.88 -2.54 -18.63
C ALA A 374 -13.20 -1.18 -18.93
N TYR A 375 -13.68 -0.09 -18.34
CA TYR A 375 -13.21 1.29 -18.52
C TYR A 375 -12.56 1.82 -17.23
N TRP A 376 -11.79 2.91 -17.35
CA TRP A 376 -11.19 3.57 -16.18
C TRP A 376 -12.30 4.29 -15.38
N PRO A 377 -12.57 3.90 -14.12
CA PRO A 377 -13.68 4.47 -13.36
C PRO A 377 -13.37 5.92 -12.93
N ARG A 378 -14.40 6.67 -12.52
CA ARG A 378 -14.20 7.96 -11.83
C ARG A 378 -13.27 7.74 -10.64
N THR A 379 -12.28 8.61 -10.48
CA THR A 379 -11.29 8.54 -9.40
C THR A 379 -11.49 9.74 -8.46
N PRO A 380 -12.58 9.79 -7.65
CA PRO A 380 -12.81 10.90 -6.73
C PRO A 380 -11.74 10.95 -5.63
N HIS A 381 -11.51 12.16 -5.10
CA HIS A 381 -10.76 12.37 -3.86
C HIS A 381 -11.53 11.84 -2.66
N VAL A 382 -10.88 11.04 -1.83
CA VAL A 382 -11.54 10.28 -0.75
C VAL A 382 -10.82 10.33 0.58
N ALA A 383 -9.54 10.67 0.61
CA ALA A 383 -8.79 10.79 1.85
C ALA A 383 -7.69 11.84 1.76
N THR A 384 -7.50 12.57 2.86
CA THR A 384 -6.40 13.53 3.02
C THR A 384 -5.63 13.18 4.27
N LEU A 385 -4.39 12.75 4.07
CA LEU A 385 -3.42 12.54 5.13
C LEU A 385 -2.49 13.75 5.20
N TYR A 386 -2.13 14.14 6.42
CA TYR A 386 -1.18 15.23 6.61
C TYR A 386 -0.26 14.99 7.81
N SER A 387 1.01 15.38 7.67
CA SER A 387 1.94 15.49 8.79
C SER A 387 2.13 16.98 9.15
N PRO A 388 1.74 17.40 10.37
CA PRO A 388 2.09 18.72 10.88
C PRO A 388 3.60 18.95 11.00
N ARG A 389 4.39 17.89 11.18
CA ARG A 389 5.83 17.97 11.40
C ARG A 389 6.58 18.31 10.11
N SER A 390 6.34 17.55 9.04
CA SER A 390 6.98 17.77 7.74
C SER A 390 6.20 18.78 6.88
N GLY A 391 4.92 18.99 7.17
CA GLY A 391 4.01 19.73 6.29
C GLY A 391 3.63 18.98 5.02
N ILE A 392 4.06 17.74 4.84
CA ILE A 392 3.65 16.95 3.69
C ILE A 392 2.16 16.62 3.84
N ARG A 393 1.43 16.85 2.76
CA ARG A 393 0.05 16.48 2.52
C ARG A 393 0.01 15.40 1.44
N LEU A 394 -0.81 14.38 1.66
CA LEU A 394 -1.10 13.30 0.73
C LEU A 394 -2.62 13.24 0.50
N ASP A 395 -3.04 13.58 -0.71
CA ASP A 395 -4.42 13.43 -1.17
C ASP A 395 -4.56 12.13 -1.95
N LEU A 396 -5.44 11.24 -1.50
CA LEU A 396 -5.75 9.97 -2.16
C LEU A 396 -7.06 10.11 -2.94
N SER A 397 -6.97 9.85 -4.23
CA SER A 397 -8.13 9.62 -5.09
C SER A 397 -8.14 8.18 -5.59
N THR A 398 -9.29 7.51 -5.61
CA THR A 398 -9.37 6.12 -6.10
C THR A 398 -10.68 5.78 -6.76
N SER A 399 -10.65 4.84 -7.70
CA SER A 399 -11.84 4.23 -8.30
C SER A 399 -12.49 3.16 -7.45
N GLU A 400 -11.79 2.65 -6.45
CA GLU A 400 -12.26 1.52 -5.66
C GLU A 400 -13.42 1.89 -4.73
N PRO A 401 -14.31 0.94 -4.42
CA PRO A 401 -15.46 1.17 -3.57
C PRO A 401 -15.13 1.22 -2.07
N ALA A 402 -13.88 0.93 -1.69
CA ALA A 402 -13.47 0.93 -0.29
C ALA A 402 -12.00 1.31 -0.12
N ILE A 403 -11.65 1.67 1.13
CA ILE A 403 -10.27 1.77 1.59
C ILE A 403 -10.14 0.98 2.88
N VAL A 404 -9.10 0.16 2.99
CA VAL A 404 -8.62 -0.32 4.30
C VAL A 404 -7.73 0.75 4.91
N LEU A 405 -8.07 1.18 6.13
CA LEU A 405 -7.21 1.97 6.99
C LEU A 405 -6.57 1.03 8.02
N TYR A 406 -5.29 0.73 7.81
CA TYR A 406 -4.51 -0.10 8.72
C TYR A 406 -3.33 0.68 9.29
N ALA A 407 -3.22 0.80 10.60
CA ALA A 407 -2.21 1.64 11.24
C ALA A 407 -0.96 0.90 11.72
N ALA A 408 -0.56 -0.19 11.08
CA ALA A 408 0.68 -0.89 11.43
C ALA A 408 0.70 -1.39 12.90
N GLY A 409 -0.45 -1.77 13.43
CA GLY A 409 -0.63 -2.19 14.82
C GLY A 409 0.12 -3.46 15.24
N TYR A 410 0.54 -4.26 14.26
CA TYR A 410 1.18 -5.57 14.42
C TYR A 410 2.67 -5.53 14.13
N LEU A 411 3.24 -4.37 13.77
CA LEU A 411 4.68 -4.26 13.60
C LEU A 411 5.38 -4.45 14.94
N ASP A 412 6.45 -5.22 14.93
CA ASP A 412 7.35 -5.42 16.05
C ASP A 412 8.77 -5.26 15.54
N LYS A 413 9.48 -4.26 16.05
CA LYS A 413 10.86 -3.96 15.64
C LYS A 413 11.82 -5.12 15.93
N ALA A 414 11.53 -5.97 16.91
CA ALA A 414 12.34 -7.16 17.18
C ALA A 414 12.29 -8.18 16.03
N SER A 415 11.20 -8.19 15.26
CA SER A 415 11.04 -9.01 14.06
C SER A 415 11.57 -8.34 12.77
N LEU A 416 11.96 -7.07 12.87
CA LEU A 416 12.45 -6.22 11.76
C LEU A 416 13.87 -5.69 12.07
N PRO A 417 14.89 -6.56 12.15
CA PRO A 417 16.24 -6.15 12.55
C PRO A 417 16.97 -5.30 11.51
N ARG A 418 16.45 -5.24 10.27
CA ARG A 418 16.96 -4.43 9.17
C ARG A 418 15.80 -3.73 8.50
N THR A 419 15.96 -2.44 8.26
CA THR A 419 14.97 -1.52 7.69
C THR A 419 15.70 -0.51 6.80
N LYS A 420 15.19 0.71 6.67
CA LYS A 420 15.87 1.80 5.96
C LYS A 420 16.93 2.45 6.83
N SER A 421 18.03 2.84 6.20
CA SER A 421 19.13 3.57 6.84
C SER A 421 19.77 4.57 5.88
N ASN A 422 20.38 5.62 6.43
CA ASN A 422 21.16 6.57 5.62
C ASN A 422 22.35 7.11 6.42
N ILE A 423 23.44 7.44 5.73
CA ILE A 423 24.63 8.05 6.32
C ILE A 423 24.62 9.54 5.96
N LEU A 424 24.74 10.39 6.98
CA LEU A 424 24.87 11.83 6.85
C LEU A 424 26.28 12.26 7.26
N ASP A 425 26.88 13.15 6.47
CA ASP A 425 28.14 13.81 6.82
C ASP A 425 27.87 14.94 7.83
N ILE A 426 28.65 15.00 8.92
CA ILE A 426 28.64 16.12 9.86
C ILE A 426 29.60 17.19 9.30
N PRO A 427 29.11 18.40 8.94
CA PRO A 427 29.99 19.46 8.49
C PRO A 427 30.95 19.87 9.61
N SER A 428 32.19 20.20 9.25
CA SER A 428 33.29 20.59 10.14
C SER A 428 33.05 21.91 10.91
N ASN A 429 31.94 22.61 10.65
CA ASN A 429 31.54 23.83 11.34
C ASN A 429 30.01 23.87 11.50
N PRO A 430 29.44 23.69 12.70
CA PRO A 430 27.99 23.79 12.87
C PRO A 430 27.52 25.23 12.62
N LEU A 431 26.48 25.39 11.80
CA LEU A 431 25.86 26.68 11.52
C LEU A 431 25.32 27.28 12.83
N VAL A 432 25.82 28.46 13.19
CA VAL A 432 25.32 29.25 14.32
C VAL A 432 23.94 29.80 13.98
N ILE A 433 22.90 29.27 14.62
CA ILE A 433 21.56 29.86 14.60
C ILE A 433 21.33 30.61 15.93
N SER A 434 21.67 31.91 15.94
CA SER A 434 21.11 33.04 16.74
C SER A 434 20.93 32.94 18.29
N PRO A 435 21.10 34.06 19.06
CA PRO A 435 21.70 34.04 20.40
C PRO A 435 20.71 34.01 21.57
N ALA A 436 20.00 32.90 21.79
CA ALA A 436 19.12 32.74 22.96
C ALA A 436 19.48 31.58 23.90
N ALA A 437 20.48 30.75 23.59
CA ALA A 437 20.95 29.70 24.48
C ALA A 437 22.45 29.87 24.75
N ALA A 438 22.80 29.98 26.03
CA ALA A 438 24.19 30.12 26.48
C ALA A 438 25.04 28.93 26.01
N THR A 439 26.13 29.24 25.34
CA THR A 439 26.98 28.34 24.58
C THR A 439 27.81 27.43 25.48
N PHE A 440 27.61 26.11 25.38
CA PHE A 440 28.63 25.12 25.71
C PHE A 440 29.03 24.43 24.40
N MET A 441 30.32 24.43 24.07
CA MET A 441 30.84 23.92 22.79
C MET A 441 31.43 22.51 22.98
N PRO A 442 31.04 21.51 22.16
CA PRO A 442 31.80 20.28 22.05
C PRO A 442 32.85 20.46 20.93
N THR A 443 34.11 20.57 21.31
CA THR A 443 35.21 20.19 20.42
C THR A 443 35.29 18.67 20.40
N VAL A 444 35.01 18.05 19.25
CA VAL A 444 35.55 16.71 18.97
C VAL A 444 37.06 16.87 18.92
N ALA A 445 37.78 16.23 19.84
CA ALA A 445 39.23 16.28 19.86
C ALA A 445 39.78 15.56 18.62
N GLY A 446 40.21 16.33 17.63
CA GLY A 446 40.71 15.85 16.34
C GLY A 446 39.80 16.34 15.21
N GLY A 447 40.29 17.27 14.39
CA GLY A 447 39.53 17.97 13.35
C GLY A 447 39.15 17.13 12.12
N ASP A 448 38.59 15.94 12.33
CA ASP A 448 38.12 15.06 11.26
C ASP A 448 36.58 15.06 11.16
N GLU A 449 36.08 15.07 9.93
CA GLU A 449 34.67 14.96 9.55
C GLU A 449 34.05 13.70 10.19
N GLY A 450 32.98 13.87 10.98
CA GLY A 450 32.24 12.75 11.55
C GLY A 450 31.10 12.31 10.63
N LYS A 451 30.77 11.01 10.59
CA LYS A 451 29.59 10.49 9.88
C LYS A 451 28.57 9.98 10.90
N ILE A 452 27.27 10.17 10.62
CA ILE A 452 26.17 9.61 11.41
C ILE A 452 25.36 8.70 10.52
N ARG A 453 25.04 7.50 10.99
CA ARG A 453 24.08 6.60 10.37
C ARG A 453 22.75 6.69 11.09
N ILE A 454 21.70 7.08 10.38
CA ILE A 454 20.32 6.99 10.88
C ILE A 454 19.76 5.64 10.46
N GLU A 455 19.13 4.92 11.39
CA GLU A 455 18.43 3.66 11.13
C GLU A 455 16.98 3.78 11.62
N ALA A 456 16.02 3.54 10.74
CA ALA A 456 14.61 3.64 11.07
C ALA A 456 14.15 2.44 11.93
N GLU A 457 13.53 2.68 13.07
CA GLU A 457 12.90 1.63 13.87
C GLU A 457 11.40 1.58 13.57
N PHE A 458 10.97 0.46 12.99
CA PHE A 458 9.57 0.20 12.71
C PHE A 458 8.97 -0.65 13.81
N ASP A 459 8.27 0.02 14.71
CA ASP A 459 7.45 -0.60 15.74
C ASP A 459 5.96 -0.31 15.47
N LYS A 460 5.11 -0.73 16.39
CA LYS A 460 3.68 -0.45 16.36
C LYS A 460 3.40 1.02 16.06
N PHE A 461 2.56 1.26 15.06
CA PHE A 461 2.18 2.60 14.59
C PHE A 461 3.31 3.39 13.90
N ALA A 462 4.36 2.73 13.40
CA ALA A 462 5.41 3.38 12.62
C ALA A 462 4.96 3.88 11.25
N GLY A 463 3.88 3.33 10.72
CA GLY A 463 3.29 3.70 9.44
C GLY A 463 1.81 3.42 9.42
N PHE A 464 1.17 3.67 8.28
CA PHE A 464 -0.19 3.20 8.05
C PHE A 464 -0.46 2.96 6.56
N CYS A 465 -1.40 2.08 6.26
CA CYS A 465 -1.82 1.77 4.90
C CYS A 465 -3.15 2.46 4.61
N LEU A 466 -3.26 3.01 3.41
CA LEU A 466 -4.51 3.33 2.74
C LEU A 466 -4.57 2.45 1.52
N GLU A 467 -5.32 1.37 1.62
CA GLU A 467 -5.44 0.36 0.57
C GLU A 467 -6.79 0.51 -0.11
N PRO A 468 -6.87 1.27 -1.23
CA PRO A 468 -8.02 1.17 -2.11
C PRO A 468 -8.26 -0.28 -2.53
N ILE A 469 -9.47 -0.76 -2.30
CA ILE A 469 -9.81 -2.17 -2.44
C ILE A 469 -11.31 -2.35 -2.72
N ARG A 470 -11.67 -3.50 -3.27
CA ARG A 470 -13.04 -4.04 -3.20
C ARG A 470 -13.31 -4.62 -1.81
N PHE A 471 -14.57 -4.74 -1.42
CA PHE A 471 -14.90 -5.26 -0.10
C PHE A 471 -14.23 -6.62 0.15
N PRO A 472 -13.56 -6.81 1.30
CA PRO A 472 -13.08 -8.12 1.71
C PRO A 472 -14.24 -9.12 1.69
N ASP A 473 -13.94 -10.38 1.41
CA ASP A 473 -14.92 -11.45 1.36
C ASP A 473 -16.15 -11.22 0.45
N ALA A 474 -16.11 -10.23 -0.46
CA ALA A 474 -17.24 -9.84 -1.30
C ALA A 474 -17.92 -11.01 -2.02
N ILE A 475 -17.17 -12.05 -2.39
CA ILE A 475 -17.70 -13.24 -3.07
C ILE A 475 -18.79 -13.97 -2.25
N HIS A 476 -18.77 -13.88 -0.92
CA HIS A 476 -19.78 -14.51 -0.05
C HIS A 476 -21.01 -13.63 0.22
N HIS A 477 -20.99 -12.38 -0.24
CA HIS A 477 -22.09 -11.46 -0.09
C HIS A 477 -22.74 -11.26 -1.46
N ARG A 478 -23.97 -11.75 -1.62
CA ARG A 478 -24.67 -11.75 -2.92
C ARG A 478 -24.63 -10.39 -3.62
N ASP A 479 -24.84 -9.32 -2.86
CA ASP A 479 -24.91 -7.97 -3.39
C ASP A 479 -23.52 -7.37 -3.67
N TRP A 480 -22.43 -8.05 -3.29
CA TRP A 480 -21.04 -7.62 -3.52
C TRP A 480 -20.28 -8.54 -4.48
N ALA A 481 -20.71 -9.80 -4.65
CA ALA A 481 -19.97 -10.80 -5.42
C ALA A 481 -19.65 -10.35 -6.86
N GLY A 482 -20.56 -9.60 -7.49
CA GLY A 482 -20.35 -9.03 -8.82
C GLY A 482 -19.17 -8.06 -8.90
N MET A 483 -18.79 -7.43 -7.77
CA MET A 483 -17.64 -6.54 -7.74
C MET A 483 -16.34 -7.29 -7.89
N VAL A 484 -16.21 -8.52 -7.40
CA VAL A 484 -14.94 -9.29 -7.46
C VAL A 484 -14.91 -10.36 -8.54
N THR A 485 -16.05 -10.76 -9.09
CA THR A 485 -16.13 -11.85 -10.06
C THR A 485 -15.75 -11.38 -11.47
N LEU A 486 -14.56 -11.79 -11.94
CA LEU A 486 -14.04 -11.48 -13.27
C LEU A 486 -14.38 -12.59 -14.26
N HIS A 487 -15.23 -12.29 -15.23
CA HIS A 487 -15.53 -13.19 -16.35
C HIS A 487 -14.50 -13.07 -17.48
N ARG A 488 -14.40 -14.11 -18.31
CA ARG A 488 -13.39 -14.25 -19.39
C ARG A 488 -13.44 -13.12 -20.43
N ASP A 489 -14.63 -12.60 -20.70
CA ASP A 489 -14.88 -11.52 -21.66
C ASP A 489 -14.69 -10.13 -21.05
N GLN A 490 -14.33 -10.07 -19.76
CA GLN A 490 -14.15 -8.83 -19.02
C GLN A 490 -12.67 -8.51 -18.78
N VAL A 491 -12.41 -7.22 -18.57
CA VAL A 491 -11.13 -6.70 -18.12
C VAL A 491 -11.37 -5.99 -16.80
N TYR A 492 -10.68 -6.40 -15.76
CA TYR A 492 -10.58 -5.67 -14.50
C TYR A 492 -9.74 -4.41 -14.69
N ARG A 493 -10.19 -3.28 -14.14
CA ARG A 493 -9.43 -2.03 -14.07
C ARG A 493 -9.63 -1.36 -12.71
N GLN A 494 -8.53 -0.82 -12.17
CA GLN A 494 -8.52 0.01 -10.96
C GLN A 494 -7.49 1.12 -11.12
N ARG A 495 -7.81 2.32 -10.65
CA ARG A 495 -6.89 3.45 -10.59
C ARG A 495 -6.88 4.08 -9.21
N SER A 496 -5.68 4.31 -8.69
CA SER A 496 -5.45 5.09 -7.46
C SER A 496 -4.39 6.14 -7.72
N VAL A 497 -4.62 7.36 -7.22
CA VAL A 497 -3.75 8.53 -7.40
C VAL A 497 -3.41 9.09 -6.02
N TYR A 498 -2.11 9.16 -5.74
CA TYR A 498 -1.51 9.67 -4.52
C TYR A 498 -0.84 11.01 -4.84
N LYS A 499 -1.49 12.11 -4.52
CA LYS A 499 -0.99 13.46 -4.80
C LYS A 499 -0.29 14.05 -3.59
N PHE A 500 0.93 14.51 -3.79
CA PHE A 500 1.76 15.10 -2.74
C PHE A 500 1.85 16.60 -2.89
N SER A 501 1.77 17.30 -1.76
CA SER A 501 2.05 18.73 -1.65
C SER A 501 2.64 19.04 -0.27
N SER A 502 3.10 20.27 -0.06
CA SER A 502 3.61 20.75 1.22
C SER A 502 2.89 22.02 1.66
N GLU A 503 2.40 22.06 2.91
CA GLU A 503 1.73 23.22 3.53
C GLU A 503 2.61 23.98 4.54
#